data_AF-A0A653NH67-F1
#
_entry.id   AF-A0A653NH67-F1
#
_cell.length_a   1.000
_cell.length_b   1.000
_cell.length_c   1.000
_cell.angle_alpha   90.00
_cell.angle_beta   90.00
_cell.angle_gamma   90.00
#
_symmetry.space_group_name_H-M   'P 1'
#
loop_
_entity.id
_entity.type
_entity.pdbx_description
1 polymer ?
#
loop_
_entity_poly.entity_id
_entity_poly.type
_entity_poly.pdbx_seq_one_letter_code
_entity_poly.pdbx_strand_id
1 'polypeptide(L)'
;MEELAAELIDHRWGSDAPGQPWLGFEAGGRLHGSDGCNRLMGEWTLTAQRADFGRLVSTMMFCEGVDTWLNGAVSARLLHDASGDRLEVLDAAGRVIGVLPRTVPDTGVTA
;
A
#
# COMPACT_ATOMS: atom_id res chain seq x y z
N MET A 1 -2.94 -3.31 19.05
CA MET A 1 -2.32 -3.75 17.78
C MET A 1 -3.33 -4.37 16.85
N GLU A 2 -4.31 -5.15 17.35
CA GLU A 2 -5.36 -5.77 16.52
C GLU A 2 -6.20 -4.75 15.74
N GLU A 3 -6.51 -3.60 16.33
CA GLU A 3 -7.29 -2.54 15.65
C GLU A 3 -6.55 -1.97 14.44
N LEU A 4 -5.23 -1.73 14.56
CA LEU A 4 -4.39 -1.30 13.44
C LEU A 4 -4.27 -2.37 12.35
N ALA A 5 -4.22 -3.65 12.73
CA ALA A 5 -4.23 -4.75 11.76
C ALA A 5 -5.55 -4.79 11.00
N ALA A 6 -6.69 -4.67 11.71
CA ALA A 6 -8.01 -4.64 11.12
C ALA A 6 -8.15 -3.47 10.13
N GLU A 7 -7.74 -2.26 10.52
CA GLU A 7 -7.79 -1.08 9.64
C GLU A 7 -7.01 -1.29 8.33
N LEU A 8 -5.82 -1.90 8.42
CA LEU A 8 -5.00 -2.21 7.25
C LEU A 8 -5.65 -3.27 6.34
N ILE A 9 -6.26 -4.31 6.94
CA ILE A 9 -6.84 -5.45 6.22
C ILE A 9 -8.19 -5.09 5.60
N ASP A 10 -9.00 -4.28 6.28
CA ASP A 10 -10.35 -3.93 5.85
C ASP A 10 -10.37 -2.94 4.67
N HIS A 11 -9.21 -2.33 4.37
CA HIS A 11 -9.10 -1.31 3.34
C HIS A 11 -8.00 -1.61 2.31
N ARG A 12 -8.25 -1.16 1.08
CA ARG A 12 -7.20 -0.93 0.09
C ARG A 12 -6.58 0.44 0.33
N TRP A 13 -5.31 0.57 0.01
CA TRP A 13 -4.54 1.80 0.13
C TRP A 13 -4.00 2.17 -1.22
N GLY A 14 -4.34 3.35 -1.74
CA GLY A 14 -4.02 3.79 -3.10
C GLY A 14 -5.20 3.68 -4.05
N SER A 15 -4.93 3.49 -5.33
CA SER A 15 -5.96 3.33 -6.37
C SER A 15 -5.55 2.23 -7.35
N ASP A 16 -6.51 1.39 -7.76
CA ASP A 16 -6.32 0.37 -8.79
C ASP A 16 -6.56 0.89 -10.22
N ALA A 17 -6.77 2.20 -10.38
CA ALA A 17 -6.83 2.82 -11.69
C ALA A 17 -5.51 2.62 -12.47
N PRO A 18 -5.55 2.58 -13.81
CA PRO A 18 -4.35 2.36 -14.62
C PRO A 18 -3.22 3.34 -14.28
N GLY A 19 -2.00 2.82 -14.09
CA GLY A 19 -0.82 3.62 -13.75
C GLY A 19 -0.73 4.03 -12.28
N GLN A 20 -1.72 3.69 -11.45
CA GLN A 20 -1.75 4.10 -10.04
C GLN A 20 -1.26 2.99 -9.10
N PRO A 21 -0.48 3.35 -8.06
CA PRO A 21 -0.01 2.40 -7.07
C PRO A 21 -1.08 2.10 -6.03
N TRP A 22 -1.09 0.86 -5.54
CA TRP A 22 -1.94 0.45 -4.43
C TRP A 22 -1.41 -0.79 -3.70
N LEU A 23 -1.83 -0.95 -2.44
CA LEU A 23 -1.58 -2.10 -1.59
C LEU A 23 -2.88 -2.59 -0.93
N GLY A 24 -2.99 -3.91 -0.79
CA GLY A 24 -3.98 -4.61 0.00
C GLY A 24 -3.30 -5.59 0.95
N PHE A 25 -3.88 -5.71 2.15
CA PHE A 25 -3.38 -6.55 3.22
C PHE A 25 -4.38 -7.64 3.52
N GLU A 26 -3.91 -8.87 3.69
CA GLU A 26 -4.75 -10.01 4.05
C GLU A 26 -4.47 -10.47 5.48
N ALA A 27 -5.52 -10.98 6.13
CA ALA A 27 -5.38 -11.76 7.34
C ALA A 27 -4.46 -12.97 7.07
N GLY A 28 -3.49 -13.21 7.96
CA GLY A 28 -2.45 -14.22 7.76
C GLY A 28 -1.14 -13.67 7.19
N GLY A 29 -0.99 -12.35 7.07
CA GLY A 29 0.31 -11.72 6.81
C GLY A 29 0.71 -11.69 5.33
N ARG A 30 -0.25 -11.83 4.41
CA ARG A 30 0.00 -11.69 2.97
C ARG A 30 -0.34 -10.27 2.50
N LEU A 31 0.44 -9.76 1.58
CA LEU A 31 0.23 -8.46 0.93
C LEU A 31 0.22 -8.64 -0.58
N HIS A 32 -0.64 -7.88 -1.25
CA HIS A 32 -0.73 -7.79 -2.69
C HIS A 32 -0.88 -6.34 -3.13
N GLY A 33 -0.50 -6.02 -4.36
CA GLY A 33 -0.60 -4.65 -4.84
C GLY A 33 -0.16 -4.46 -6.28
N SER A 34 -0.03 -3.19 -6.63
CA SER A 34 0.53 -2.72 -7.89
C SER A 34 1.39 -1.49 -7.63
N ASP A 35 2.52 -1.35 -8.31
CA ASP A 35 3.27 -0.08 -8.36
C ASP A 35 2.76 0.87 -9.46
N GLY A 36 1.65 0.51 -10.13
CA GLY A 36 1.09 1.20 -11.29
C GLY A 36 1.40 0.52 -12.63
N CYS A 37 2.45 -0.30 -12.69
CA CYS A 37 2.88 -1.05 -13.87
C CYS A 37 2.98 -2.56 -13.60
N ASN A 38 3.56 -2.92 -12.46
CA ASN A 38 3.88 -4.26 -12.02
C ASN A 38 3.00 -4.70 -10.88
N ARG A 39 2.64 -5.99 -10.88
CA ARG A 39 2.00 -6.60 -9.72
C ARG A 39 3.02 -6.87 -8.63
N LEU A 40 2.65 -6.49 -7.42
CA LEU A 40 3.39 -6.71 -6.19
C LEU A 40 2.73 -7.82 -5.37
N MET A 41 3.53 -8.69 -4.79
CA MET A 41 3.12 -9.69 -3.82
C MET A 41 4.18 -9.84 -2.75
N GLY A 42 3.79 -10.08 -1.51
CA GLY A 42 4.75 -10.33 -0.45
C GLY A 42 4.08 -10.69 0.86
N GLU A 43 4.89 -10.61 1.90
CA GLU A 43 4.45 -10.82 3.28
C GLU A 43 4.48 -9.50 4.02
N TRP A 44 3.67 -9.37 5.06
CA TRP A 44 3.71 -8.26 5.97
C TRP A 44 3.50 -8.74 7.41
N THR A 45 4.07 -7.99 8.34
CA THR A 45 3.86 -8.20 9.78
C THR A 45 3.56 -6.88 10.44
N LEU A 46 2.67 -6.92 11.44
CA LEU A 46 2.38 -5.72 12.21
C LEU A 46 3.32 -5.60 13.39
N THR A 47 3.98 -4.45 13.49
CA THR A 47 4.72 -4.02 14.69
C THR A 47 3.89 -2.99 15.46
N ALA A 48 4.38 -2.52 16.61
CA ALA A 48 3.65 -1.59 17.47
C ALA A 48 3.07 -0.34 16.78
N GLN A 49 3.69 0.14 15.68
CA GLN A 49 3.28 1.38 15.01
C GLN A 49 3.33 1.33 13.47
N ARG A 50 3.75 0.23 12.85
CA ARG A 50 3.90 0.14 11.39
C ARG A 50 3.73 -1.29 10.88
N ALA A 51 3.29 -1.42 9.64
CA ALA A 51 3.36 -2.66 8.87
C ALA A 51 4.76 -2.79 8.26
N ASP A 52 5.49 -3.82 8.64
CA ASP A 52 6.80 -4.14 8.08
C ASP A 52 6.61 -5.14 6.94
N PHE A 53 7.22 -4.88 5.78
CA PHE A 53 7.09 -5.71 4.59
C PHE A 53 8.24 -6.70 4.54
N GLY A 54 7.88 -7.97 4.38
CA GLY A 54 8.83 -9.02 4.04
C GLY A 54 9.33 -8.85 2.61
N ARG A 55 9.82 -9.94 2.01
CA ARG A 55 10.28 -9.89 0.63
C ARG A 55 9.12 -9.58 -0.30
N LEU A 56 9.14 -8.39 -0.90
CA LEU A 56 8.27 -8.05 -2.01
C LEU A 56 8.82 -8.70 -3.30
N VAL A 57 7.93 -9.35 -4.03
CA VAL A 57 8.16 -9.89 -5.36
C VAL A 57 7.34 -9.04 -6.33
N SER A 58 7.97 -8.62 -7.42
CA SER A 58 7.36 -7.79 -8.45
C SER A 58 7.53 -8.44 -9.81
N THR A 59 6.59 -8.18 -10.73
CA THR A 59 6.83 -8.45 -12.15
C THR A 59 7.88 -7.47 -12.70
N MET A 60 8.45 -7.77 -13.86
CA MET A 60 9.45 -6.91 -14.53
C MET A 60 8.91 -6.39 -15.86
N MET A 61 7.70 -5.81 -15.85
CA MET A 61 7.11 -5.11 -16.98
C MET A 61 7.63 -3.67 -17.04
N PHE A 62 7.76 -3.16 -18.26
CA PHE A 62 8.06 -1.75 -18.52
C PHE A 62 6.77 -1.05 -18.96
N CYS A 63 6.45 0.05 -18.30
CA CYS A 63 5.33 0.94 -18.67
C CYS A 63 5.88 2.35 -18.82
N GLU A 64 5.68 2.94 -19.99
CA GLU A 64 6.14 4.29 -20.25
C GLU A 64 5.39 5.30 -19.36
N GLY A 65 6.13 6.20 -18.73
CA GLY A 65 5.57 7.27 -17.90
C GLY A 65 5.04 6.86 -16.52
N VAL A 66 5.23 5.60 -16.10
CA VAL A 66 4.82 5.14 -14.76
C VAL A 66 6.03 5.14 -13.82
N ASP A 67 5.90 5.82 -12.68
CA ASP A 67 6.88 5.77 -11.60
C ASP A 67 6.60 4.59 -10.68
N THR A 68 7.50 3.60 -10.70
CA THR A 68 7.38 2.35 -9.96
C THR A 68 8.01 2.41 -8.57
N TRP A 69 8.04 3.60 -7.95
CA TRP A 69 8.62 3.88 -6.63
C TRP A 69 8.22 2.88 -5.54
N LEU A 70 7.01 2.31 -5.60
CA LEU A 70 6.49 1.39 -4.59
C LEU A 70 7.30 0.08 -4.49
N ASN A 71 8.10 -0.28 -5.50
CA ASN A 71 9.04 -1.42 -5.39
C ASN A 71 10.10 -1.24 -4.30
N GLY A 72 10.41 0.01 -3.91
CA GLY A 72 11.36 0.31 -2.85
C GLY A 72 10.79 0.17 -1.43
N ALA A 73 9.51 -0.18 -1.30
CA ALA A 73 8.83 -0.22 -0.02
C ALA A 73 9.34 -1.34 0.89
N VAL A 74 9.65 -0.96 2.12
CA VAL A 74 10.06 -1.89 3.20
C VAL A 74 9.10 -1.83 4.38
N SER A 75 8.41 -0.72 4.59
CA SER A 75 7.36 -0.64 5.60
C SER A 75 6.36 0.44 5.27
N ALA A 76 5.21 0.42 5.96
CA ALA A 76 4.23 1.49 5.92
C ALA A 76 3.72 1.84 7.31
N ARG A 77 3.55 3.14 7.57
CA ARG A 77 2.95 3.67 8.79
C ARG A 77 1.54 4.16 8.49
N LEU A 78 0.58 3.75 9.30
CA LEU A 78 -0.77 4.31 9.25
C LEU A 78 -0.81 5.65 9.98
N LEU A 79 -1.36 6.65 9.31
CA LEU A 79 -1.64 7.96 9.88
C LEU A 79 -3.14 8.23 9.76
N HIS A 80 -3.71 8.65 10.88
CA HIS A 80 -5.06 9.13 10.98
C HIS A 80 -5.02 10.67 10.94
N ASP A 81 -5.72 11.29 10.00
CA ASP A 81 -5.88 12.74 9.96
C ASP A 81 -7.34 13.15 9.76
N ALA A 82 -7.63 14.44 9.95
CA ALA A 82 -8.98 14.98 9.84
C ALA A 82 -9.58 14.86 8.43
N SER A 83 -8.75 14.64 7.40
CA SER A 83 -9.13 14.49 6.00
C SER A 83 -9.25 13.02 5.58
N GLY A 84 -8.89 12.07 6.45
CA GLY A 84 -8.94 10.64 6.19
C GLY A 84 -7.71 9.90 6.67
N ASP A 85 -7.70 8.58 6.44
CA ASP A 85 -6.56 7.73 6.77
C ASP A 85 -5.61 7.59 5.57
N ARG A 86 -4.31 7.50 5.83
CA ARG A 86 -3.29 7.30 4.78
C ARG A 86 -2.11 6.46 5.28
N LEU A 87 -1.47 5.75 4.35
CA LEU A 87 -0.21 5.06 4.58
C LEU A 87 0.97 5.89 4.09
N GLU A 88 1.87 6.25 4.99
CA GLU A 88 3.22 6.68 4.61
C GLU A 88 4.07 5.45 4.36
N VAL A 89 4.59 5.31 3.14
CA VAL A 89 5.43 4.19 2.72
C VAL A 89 6.90 4.58 2.86
N LEU A 90 7.70 3.72 3.49
CA LEU A 90 9.10 3.96 3.79
C LEU A 90 10.01 2.94 3.11
N ASP A 91 11.20 3.39 2.72
CA ASP A 91 12.27 2.54 2.19
C ASP A 91 13.14 1.90 3.29
N ALA A 92 14.16 1.13 2.88
CA ALA A 92 15.12 0.48 3.77
C ALA A 92 15.94 1.47 4.63
N ALA A 93 16.07 2.73 4.20
CA ALA A 93 16.75 3.79 4.94
C ALA A 93 15.80 4.51 5.93
N GLY A 94 14.52 4.12 5.98
CA GLY A 94 13.49 4.76 6.80
C GLY A 94 13.02 6.10 6.23
N ARG A 95 13.25 6.38 4.95
CA ARG A 95 12.78 7.60 4.28
C ARG A 95 11.39 7.36 3.70
N VAL A 96 10.50 8.34 3.83
CA VAL A 96 9.20 8.31 3.16
C VAL A 96 9.41 8.44 1.64
N ILE A 97 8.97 7.45 0.90
CA ILE A 97 9.06 7.39 -0.57
C ILE A 97 7.74 7.63 -1.27
N GLY A 98 6.62 7.58 -0.53
CA GLY A 98 5.30 7.88 -1.07
C GLY A 98 4.21 7.75 -0.02
N VAL A 99 3.00 8.14 -0.41
CA VAL A 99 1.81 8.08 0.44
C VAL A 99 0.68 7.42 -0.34
N LEU A 100 0.01 6.45 0.28
CA LEU A 100 -1.18 5.79 -0.27
C LEU A 100 -2.41 6.20 0.56
N PRO A 101 -3.35 6.95 -0.01
CA PRO A 101 -4.60 7.29 0.70
C PRO A 101 -5.44 6.03 0.90
N ARG A 102 -6.27 5.99 1.96
CA ARG A 102 -7.30 4.97 2.09
C ARG A 102 -8.22 5.02 0.88
N THR A 103 -8.36 3.89 0.19
CA THR A 103 -9.38 3.76 -0.86
C THR A 103 -10.73 3.74 -0.17
N VAL A 104 -11.49 4.83 -0.27
CA VAL A 104 -12.94 4.77 -0.07
C VAL A 104 -13.54 4.09 -1.30
N PRO A 105 -14.40 3.06 -1.16
CA PRO A 105 -15.15 2.58 -2.31
C PRO A 105 -15.90 3.79 -2.87
N ASP A 106 -15.73 4.07 -4.17
CA ASP A 106 -16.48 5.11 -4.86
C ASP A 106 -17.95 4.72 -4.80
N THR A 107 -18.65 5.17 -3.76
CA THR A 107 -20.10 5.06 -3.63
C THR A 107 -20.72 6.02 -4.64
N GLY A 108 -20.71 5.61 -5.90
CA GLY A 108 -21.59 6.08 -6.96
C GLY A 108 -21.39 7.54 -7.38
N VAL A 109 -20.54 7.77 -8.36
CA VAL A 109 -20.95 8.65 -9.46
C VAL A 109 -21.81 7.84 -10.43
N THR A 110 -23.13 7.84 -10.18
CA THR A 110 -24.11 7.45 -11.19
C THR A 110 -24.15 8.57 -12.23
N ALA A 111 -23.77 8.26 -13.47
CA ALA A 111 -24.10 9.08 -14.63
C ALA A 111 -25.40 8.57 -15.27
#